data_AF-A0A1H9H9D6-F1
#
_entry.id   AF-A0A1H9H9D6-F1
#
_cell.length_a   1.000
_cell.length_b   1.000
_cell.length_c   1.000
_cell.angle_alpha   90.00
_cell.angle_beta   90.00
_cell.angle_gamma   90.00
#
_symmetry.space_group_name_H-M   'P 1'
#
loop_
_entity.id
_entity.type
_entity.pdbx_description
1 polymer ?
#
loop_
_entity_poly.entity_id
_entity_poly.type
_entity_poly.pdbx_seq_one_letter_code
_entity_poly.pdbx_strand_id
1 'polypeptide(L)'
;MKEIKLEFEKEGEGISKSLSAFVRLGDSIFAAGDEGIDLARLKESDDGTCFKLKELINLSDWFDLPIPPLQEQTNQIMEIDLEGMDFDCTNQLLWIVGSHSLKRSKAKATYDTKKNLELLGKVEPDANRIF
;
A
#
# COMPACT_ATOMS: atom_id res chain seq x y z
N MET A 1 -3.16 -27.08 -2.78
CA MET A 1 -2.59 -25.73 -2.59
C MET A 1 -2.51 -25.51 -1.08
N LYS A 2 -1.36 -25.12 -0.53
CA LYS A 2 -1.23 -24.86 0.91
C LYS A 2 -1.69 -23.42 1.16
N GLU A 3 -2.73 -23.25 1.94
CA GLU A 3 -3.22 -21.93 2.34
C GLU A 3 -2.32 -21.36 3.44
N ILE A 4 -2.07 -20.05 3.41
CA ILE A 4 -1.33 -19.32 4.44
C ILE A 4 -2.29 -18.30 5.04
N LYS A 5 -2.42 -18.31 6.37
CA LYS A 5 -3.24 -17.39 7.14
C LYS A 5 -2.40 -16.22 7.65
N LEU A 6 -2.85 -15.00 7.39
CA LEU A 6 -2.27 -13.77 7.91
C LEU A 6 -3.25 -13.17 8.93
N GLU A 7 -2.83 -13.00 10.17
CA GLU A 7 -3.64 -12.43 11.25
C GLU A 7 -3.11 -11.03 11.60
N PHE A 8 -3.80 -10.00 11.13
CA PHE A 8 -3.41 -8.59 11.29
C PHE A 8 -3.89 -7.93 12.59
N GLU A 9 -4.62 -8.66 13.44
CA GLU A 9 -5.29 -8.10 14.62
C GLU A 9 -6.14 -6.85 14.28
N LYS A 10 -6.48 -6.00 15.27
CA LYS A 10 -7.29 -4.80 15.00
C LYS A 10 -6.44 -3.68 14.41
N GLU A 11 -5.19 -3.63 14.84
CA GLU A 11 -4.19 -2.63 14.51
C GLU A 11 -3.86 -2.66 13.01
N GLY A 12 -3.77 -3.85 12.40
CA GLY A 12 -3.53 -4.02 10.97
C GLY A 12 -4.80 -4.16 10.12
N GLU A 13 -5.98 -3.76 10.63
CA GLU A 13 -7.25 -3.88 9.91
C GLU A 13 -7.21 -3.18 8.54
N GLY A 14 -6.55 -2.02 8.45
CA GLY A 14 -6.35 -1.30 7.19
C GLY A 14 -5.68 -2.18 6.13
N ILE A 15 -4.49 -2.68 6.45
CA ILE A 15 -3.71 -3.57 5.57
C ILE A 15 -4.50 -4.83 5.21
N SER A 16 -5.29 -5.41 6.14
CA SER A 16 -6.08 -6.60 5.84
C SER A 16 -7.16 -6.38 4.77
N LYS A 17 -7.66 -5.15 4.64
CA LYS A 17 -8.70 -4.76 3.67
C LYS A 17 -8.12 -4.28 2.33
N SER A 18 -6.87 -3.84 2.33
CA SER A 18 -6.20 -3.21 1.18
C SER A 18 -4.92 -3.93 0.76
N LEU A 19 -4.69 -5.18 1.19
CA LEU A 19 -3.43 -5.91 0.98
C LEU A 19 -3.02 -5.90 -0.50
N SER A 20 -1.86 -5.30 -0.78
CA SER A 20 -1.36 -5.07 -2.15
C SER A 20 0.01 -5.70 -2.38
N ALA A 21 0.89 -5.69 -1.37
CA ALA A 21 2.22 -6.27 -1.47
C ALA A 21 2.64 -7.01 -0.20
N PHE A 22 3.44 -8.05 -0.38
CA PHE A 22 4.05 -8.80 0.71
C PHE A 22 5.33 -9.49 0.26
N VAL A 23 6.24 -9.72 1.20
CA VAL A 23 7.44 -10.56 0.99
C VAL A 23 7.70 -11.40 2.24
N ARG A 24 8.13 -12.65 2.04
CA ARG A 24 8.54 -13.53 3.14
C ARG A 24 10.05 -13.42 3.37
N LEU A 25 10.44 -13.15 4.61
CA LEU A 25 11.81 -13.17 5.09
C LEU A 25 11.91 -14.17 6.26
N GLY A 26 12.37 -15.38 5.95
CA GLY A 26 12.49 -16.45 6.94
C GLY A 26 11.14 -16.80 7.57
N ASP A 27 11.03 -16.56 8.88
CA ASP A 27 9.85 -16.77 9.71
C ASP A 27 8.99 -15.49 9.86
N SER A 28 9.25 -14.47 9.04
CA SER A 28 8.44 -13.25 8.97
C SER A 28 7.86 -13.05 7.57
N ILE A 29 6.69 -12.42 7.53
CA ILE A 29 6.11 -11.83 6.31
C ILE A 29 6.00 -10.33 6.56
N PHE A 30 6.58 -9.54 5.68
CA PHE A 30 6.29 -8.11 5.60
C PHE A 30 5.14 -7.92 4.62
N ALA A 31 4.16 -7.10 4.99
CA ALA A 31 2.95 -6.89 4.21
C ALA A 31 2.47 -5.45 4.35
N ALA A 32 1.94 -4.88 3.27
CA ALA A 32 1.38 -3.55 3.26
C ALA A 32 0.16 -3.49 2.32
N GLY A 33 -0.66 -2.47 2.51
CA GLY A 33 -1.81 -2.20 1.64
C GLY A 33 -1.52 -1.13 0.59
N ASP A 34 -2.42 -0.99 -0.39
CA ASP A 34 -2.42 0.11 -1.36
C ASP A 34 -3.00 1.42 -0.78
N GLU A 35 -3.41 1.40 0.49
CA GLU A 35 -3.85 2.55 1.26
C GLU A 35 -3.09 2.61 2.59
N GLY A 36 -2.78 3.81 3.08
CA GLY A 36 -2.07 4.04 4.34
C GLY A 36 -0.56 4.18 4.21
N ILE A 37 0.12 4.15 5.36
CA ILE A 37 1.59 4.34 5.46
C ILE A 37 2.26 3.30 6.36
N ASP A 38 1.52 2.26 6.77
CA ASP A 38 2.02 1.25 7.68
C ASP A 38 2.46 0.00 6.93
N LEU A 39 3.62 -0.51 7.34
CA LEU A 39 4.15 -1.80 6.96
C LEU A 39 3.96 -2.78 8.13
N ALA A 40 3.19 -3.84 7.93
CA ALA A 40 3.04 -4.89 8.92
C ALA A 40 4.19 -5.91 8.80
N ARG A 41 4.80 -6.23 9.93
CA ARG A 41 5.60 -7.44 10.06
C ARG A 41 4.76 -8.49 10.79
N LEU A 42 4.45 -9.56 10.11
CA LEU A 42 3.80 -10.75 10.66
C LEU A 42 4.88 -11.80 10.98
N LYS A 43 4.73 -12.52 12.09
CA LYS A 43 5.64 -13.57 12.54
C LYS A 43 4.95 -14.92 12.51
N GLU A 44 5.66 -15.93 12.01
CA GLU A 44 5.22 -17.31 12.00
C GLU A 44 4.86 -17.77 13.41
N SER A 45 3.71 -18.43 13.55
CA SER A 45 3.14 -18.87 14.83
C SER A 45 2.88 -20.37 14.90
N ASP A 46 3.02 -21.08 13.78
CA ASP A 46 2.89 -22.54 13.63
C ASP A 46 3.85 -23.06 12.55
N ASP A 47 3.63 -24.26 11.99
CA ASP A 47 4.48 -24.90 10.97
C ASP A 47 4.35 -24.27 9.55
N GLY A 48 4.52 -22.94 9.48
CA GLY A 48 4.56 -22.16 8.26
C GLY A 48 3.21 -21.98 7.58
N THR A 49 2.12 -22.04 8.33
CA THR A 49 0.74 -21.83 7.84
C THR A 49 0.05 -20.60 8.42
N CYS A 50 0.51 -20.06 9.54
CA CYS A 50 -0.12 -18.96 10.24
C CYS A 50 0.92 -17.93 10.69
N PHE A 51 0.73 -16.69 10.26
CA PHE A 51 1.56 -15.55 10.60
C PHE A 51 0.73 -14.49 11.31
N LYS A 52 1.18 -14.03 12.48
CA LYS A 52 0.47 -13.07 13.34
C LYS A 52 1.19 -11.74 13.40
N LEU A 53 0.44 -10.65 13.50
CA LEU A 53 1.00 -9.32 13.63
C LEU A 53 1.98 -9.26 14.80
N LYS A 54 3.22 -8.86 14.47
CA LYS A 54 4.28 -8.64 15.44
C LYS A 54 4.47 -7.16 15.73
N GLU A 55 4.46 -6.34 14.68
CA GLU A 55 4.64 -4.89 14.75
C GLU A 55 4.12 -4.22 13.47
N LEU A 56 3.75 -2.96 13.60
CA LEU A 56 3.54 -2.03 12.50
C LEU A 56 4.71 -1.05 12.46
N ILE A 57 5.22 -0.80 11.27
CA ILE A 57 6.31 0.13 11.01
C ILE A 57 5.72 1.27 10.18
N ASN A 58 5.76 2.49 10.72
CA ASN A 58 5.27 3.65 9.99
C ASN A 58 6.33 4.12 8.98
N LEU A 59 5.99 4.17 7.70
CA LEU A 59 6.93 4.54 6.65
C LEU A 59 7.32 6.02 6.68
N SER A 60 6.53 6.90 7.30
CA SER A 60 6.90 8.32 7.44
C SER A 60 8.04 8.55 8.43
N ASP A 61 8.34 7.56 9.28
CA ASP A 61 9.52 7.60 10.16
C ASP A 61 10.82 7.40 9.38
N TRP A 62 10.74 6.93 8.12
CA TRP A 62 11.88 6.54 7.29
C TRP A 62 11.99 7.32 5.97
N PHE A 63 10.86 7.80 5.44
CA PHE A 63 10.79 8.48 4.16
C PHE A 63 10.06 9.82 4.28
N ASP A 64 10.56 10.83 3.56
CA ASP A 64 9.83 12.07 3.33
C ASP A 64 8.68 11.79 2.36
N LEU A 65 7.50 11.49 2.90
CA LEU A 65 6.34 11.12 2.09
C LEU A 65 5.77 12.34 1.34
N PRO A 66 5.28 12.15 0.10
CA PRO A 66 4.67 13.23 -0.65
C PRO A 66 3.44 13.75 0.08
N ILE A 67 3.51 15.05 0.33
CA ILE A 67 2.47 15.85 0.91
C ILE A 67 1.74 16.55 -0.25
N PRO A 68 0.39 16.57 -0.31
CA PRO A 68 -0.31 17.20 -1.43
C PRO A 68 0.08 18.67 -1.62
N PRO A 69 0.18 19.17 -2.87
CA PRO A 69 0.50 20.58 -3.15
C PRO A 69 -0.53 21.61 -2.65
N LEU A 70 -1.67 21.17 -2.08
CA LEU A 70 -2.79 22.01 -1.64
C LEU A 70 -3.08 21.86 -0.13
N GLN A 71 -2.03 21.63 0.65
CA GLN A 71 -2.09 21.05 2.00
C GLN A 71 -2.68 21.89 3.14
N GLU A 72 -3.29 23.04 2.90
CA GLU A 72 -3.89 23.81 4.01
C GLU A 72 -5.39 23.60 4.20
N GLN A 73 -6.09 22.89 3.31
CA GLN A 73 -7.57 22.97 3.26
C GLN A 73 -8.31 21.62 3.24
N THR A 74 -7.62 20.49 3.22
CA THR A 74 -8.26 19.17 3.21
C THR A 74 -7.68 18.34 4.34
N ASN A 75 -8.53 17.67 5.13
CA ASN A 75 -8.13 16.65 6.13
C ASN A 75 -7.56 15.38 5.43
N GLN A 76 -6.69 15.55 4.43
CA GLN A 76 -6.11 14.42 3.69
C GLN A 76 -5.01 13.78 4.52
N ILE A 77 -5.17 12.47 4.71
CA ILE A 77 -4.26 11.61 5.44
C ILE A 77 -3.05 11.33 4.53
N MET A 78 -1.84 11.29 5.10
CA MET A 78 -0.66 10.82 4.37
C MET A 78 -0.87 9.35 4.00
N GLU A 79 -0.76 9.02 2.73
CA GLU A 79 -0.96 7.68 2.18
C GLU A 79 0.03 7.42 1.04
N ILE A 80 0.46 6.18 0.90
CA ILE A 80 1.28 5.71 -0.23
C ILE A 80 0.52 4.57 -0.90
N ASP A 81 0.34 4.69 -2.22
CA ASP A 81 -0.15 3.59 -3.04
C ASP A 81 0.97 2.53 -3.19
N LEU A 82 1.18 1.62 -2.22
CA LEU A 82 2.26 0.62 -2.28
C LEU A 82 1.84 -0.56 -3.17
N GLU A 83 2.66 -0.91 -4.17
CA GLU A 83 2.30 -1.88 -5.23
C GLU A 83 3.25 -3.08 -5.30
N GLY A 84 4.45 -2.97 -4.71
CA GLY A 84 5.47 -3.99 -4.81
C GLY A 84 6.41 -4.01 -3.63
N MET A 85 6.92 -5.21 -3.34
CA MET A 85 7.87 -5.43 -2.25
C MET A 85 8.77 -6.61 -2.60
N ASP A 86 10.06 -6.48 -2.31
CA ASP A 86 11.01 -7.58 -2.43
C ASP A 86 12.13 -7.45 -1.39
N PHE A 87 12.82 -8.54 -1.10
CA PHE A 87 13.93 -8.55 -0.15
C PHE A 87 15.21 -9.01 -0.83
N ASP A 88 16.20 -8.12 -0.84
CA ASP A 88 17.55 -8.43 -1.29
C ASP A 88 18.34 -9.08 -0.14
N CYS A 89 18.52 -10.40 -0.23
CA CYS A 89 19.26 -11.19 0.75
C CYS A 89 20.78 -10.98 0.73
N THR A 90 21.33 -10.36 -0.32
CA THR A 90 22.77 -10.07 -0.39
C THR A 90 23.09 -8.78 0.35
N ASN A 91 22.27 -7.75 0.13
CA ASN A 91 22.47 -6.43 0.73
C ASN A 91 21.66 -6.21 2.01
N GLN A 92 20.80 -7.16 2.37
CA GLN A 92 19.90 -7.09 3.53
C GLN A 92 18.95 -5.88 3.46
N LEU A 93 18.42 -5.62 2.27
CA LEU A 93 17.53 -4.49 1.98
C LEU A 93 16.11 -4.96 1.69
N LEU A 94 15.14 -4.29 2.30
CA LEU A 94 13.74 -4.39 1.92
C LEU A 94 13.44 -3.32 0.87
N TRP A 95 13.17 -3.75 -0.35
CA TRP A 95 12.73 -2.89 -1.44
C TRP A 95 11.22 -2.74 -1.40
N ILE A 96 10.77 -1.51 -1.55
CA ILE A 96 9.36 -1.13 -1.60
C ILE A 96 9.15 -0.31 -2.87
N VAL A 97 8.05 -0.55 -3.57
CA VAL A 97 7.67 0.19 -4.78
C VAL A 97 6.28 0.76 -4.59
N GLY A 98 6.18 2.08 -4.65
CA GLY A 98 4.90 2.78 -4.75
C GLY A 98 4.45 2.98 -6.20
N SER A 99 3.15 3.18 -6.40
CA SER A 99 2.58 3.66 -7.65
C SER A 99 3.19 5.01 -7.97
N HIS A 100 3.79 5.10 -9.16
CA HIS A 100 4.40 6.31 -9.67
C HIS A 100 3.79 6.70 -10.99
N SER A 101 2.73 7.51 -10.95
CA SER A 101 2.17 8.02 -12.19
C SER A 101 1.13 9.09 -12.02
N LEU A 102 0.76 9.64 -13.17
CA LEU A 102 -0.49 10.34 -13.35
C LEU A 102 -1.65 9.35 -13.23
N LYS A 103 -2.73 9.76 -12.58
CA LYS A 103 -3.98 9.00 -12.59
C LYS A 103 -4.86 9.45 -13.74
N ARG A 104 -5.77 8.56 -14.14
CA ARG A 104 -6.86 8.85 -15.06
C ARG A 104 -8.16 8.97 -14.28
N SER A 105 -9.01 9.93 -14.60
CA SER A 105 -10.31 10.03 -13.92
C SER A 105 -11.20 8.81 -14.26
N LYS A 106 -11.86 8.25 -13.24
CA LYS A 106 -12.77 7.11 -13.40
C LYS A 106 -14.09 7.55 -14.04
N ALA A 107 -14.65 6.71 -14.91
CA ALA A 107 -16.01 6.88 -15.42
C ALA A 107 -17.05 6.74 -14.29
N LYS A 108 -18.21 7.37 -14.44
CA LYS A 108 -19.32 7.29 -13.49
C LYS A 108 -20.60 6.85 -14.20
N ALA A 109 -21.33 5.92 -13.59
CA ALA A 109 -22.58 5.37 -14.14
C ALA A 109 -23.67 6.44 -14.34
N THR A 110 -23.58 7.56 -13.63
CA THR A 110 -24.52 8.69 -13.73
C THR A 110 -24.27 9.61 -14.93
N TYR A 111 -23.16 9.42 -15.66
CA TYR A 111 -22.81 10.25 -16.82
C TYR A 111 -23.05 9.52 -18.14
N ASP A 112 -23.33 10.31 -19.18
CA ASP A 112 -23.43 9.78 -20.54
C ASP A 112 -22.07 9.33 -21.09
N THR A 113 -22.10 8.62 -22.23
CA THR A 113 -20.89 8.09 -22.87
C THR A 113 -19.88 9.18 -23.19
N LYS A 114 -20.33 10.34 -23.68
CA LYS A 114 -19.43 11.43 -24.08
C LYS A 114 -18.66 11.97 -22.88
N LYS A 115 -19.35 12.28 -21.78
CA LYS A 115 -18.72 12.79 -20.56
C LYS A 115 -17.82 11.75 -19.91
N ASN A 116 -18.19 10.47 -19.94
CA ASN A 116 -17.32 9.40 -19.47
C ASN A 116 -16.05 9.25 -20.32
N LEU A 117 -16.14 9.41 -21.65
CA LEU A 117 -14.95 9.43 -22.50
C LEU A 117 -14.04 10.63 -22.20
N GLU A 118 -14.60 11.82 -21.96
CA GLU A 118 -13.84 13.00 -21.55
C GLU A 118 -13.11 12.78 -20.22
N LEU A 119 -13.77 12.20 -19.22
CA LEU A 119 -13.15 11.85 -17.93
C LEU A 119 -12.01 10.84 -18.10
N LEU A 120 -12.24 9.78 -18.88
CA LEU A 120 -11.21 8.78 -19.18
C LEU A 120 -10.05 9.37 -20.01
N GLY A 121 -10.27 10.47 -20.73
CA GLY A 121 -9.20 11.20 -21.41
C GLY A 121 -8.37 12.08 -20.49
N LYS A 122 -8.89 12.43 -19.30
CA LYS A 122 -8.21 13.32 -18.36
C LYS A 122 -7.16 12.55 -17.55
N VAL A 123 -5.91 12.99 -17.69
CA VAL A 123 -4.75 12.48 -16.96
C VAL A 123 -4.22 13.61 -16.09
N GLU A 124 -4.10 13.37 -14.79
CA GLU A 124 -3.71 14.38 -13.81
C GLU A 124 -2.75 13.78 -12.77
N PRO A 125 -1.83 14.57 -12.22
CA PRO A 125 -0.97 14.11 -11.13
C PRO A 125 -1.82 13.78 -9.91
N ASP A 126 -1.41 12.72 -9.20
CA ASP A 126 -1.89 12.41 -7.86
C ASP A 126 -0.73 12.55 -6.87
N ALA A 127 -0.95 13.28 -5.78
CA ALA A 127 0.10 13.54 -4.80
C ALA A 127 0.60 12.24 -4.15
N ASN A 128 -0.31 11.29 -3.90
CA ASN A 128 0.00 9.99 -3.30
C ASN A 128 0.88 9.09 -4.21
N ARG A 129 1.21 9.55 -5.44
CA ARG A 129 1.98 8.81 -6.45
C ARG A 129 3.32 9.47 -6.81
N ILE A 130 3.83 10.36 -5.96
CA ILE A 130 5.10 11.06 -6.15
C ILE A 130 6.05 10.71 -4.99
N PHE A 131 6.47 9.46 -4.92
CA PHE A 131 7.42 8.90 -3.95
C PHE A 131 8.93 8.99 -4.33
#